data_AF-A0A552UGN5-F1
#
_entry.id   AF-A0A552UGN5-F1
#
_cell.length_a   1.000
_cell.length_b   1.000
_cell.length_c   1.000
_cell.angle_alpha   90.00
_cell.angle_beta   90.00
_cell.angle_gamma   90.00
#
_symmetry.space_group_name_H-M   'P 1'
#
loop_
_entity.id
_entity.type
_entity.pdbx_description
1 polymer ?
#
loop_
_entity_poly.entity_id
_entity_poly.type
_entity_poly.pdbx_seq_one_letter_code
_entity_poly.pdbx_strand_id
1 'polypeptide(L)'
;MSRDDIKRAQRLVQLRDLALEAAMRRLAEATAAAADAAAAEAAALKVRDDGIAALAHSRATLVDDPRDAPTGLARIALADQRLVAARERLAEAAGIRAATDAEVIEARAAARRAQARRDAMSDRANRLKRAHATAQEERAAIEAEEGAAAMRKAA
;
A
#
# COMPACT_ATOMS: atom_id res chain seq x y z
N MET A 1 -16.19 -1.00 34.47
CA MET A 1 -15.21 -1.60 33.54
C MET A 1 -14.26 -2.45 34.37
N SER A 2 -14.11 -3.74 34.07
CA SER A 2 -13.29 -4.68 34.85
C SER A 2 -11.79 -4.44 34.62
N ARG A 3 -10.94 -4.79 35.60
CA ARG A 3 -9.47 -4.80 35.44
C ARG A 3 -9.02 -5.67 34.27
N ASP A 4 -9.80 -6.70 33.94
CA ASP A 4 -9.55 -7.58 32.79
C ASP A 4 -9.94 -6.95 31.46
N ASP A 5 -10.97 -6.08 31.44
CA ASP A 5 -11.34 -5.31 30.25
C ASP A 5 -10.23 -4.34 29.86
N ILE A 6 -9.61 -3.70 30.86
CA ILE A 6 -8.48 -2.77 30.66
C ILE A 6 -7.28 -3.52 30.07
N LYS A 7 -6.90 -4.67 30.65
CA LYS A 7 -5.79 -5.49 30.13
C LYS A 7 -6.06 -5.99 28.71
N ARG A 8 -7.30 -6.42 28.42
CA ARG A 8 -7.69 -6.87 27.08
C ARG A 8 -7.62 -5.72 26.06
N ALA A 9 -8.09 -4.53 26.43
CA ALA A 9 -7.98 -3.34 25.58
C ALA A 9 -6.52 -2.96 25.31
N GLN A 10 -5.65 -2.96 26.33
CA GLN A 10 -4.22 -2.70 26.18
C GLN A 10 -3.55 -3.70 25.23
N ARG A 11 -3.87 -4.99 25.36
CA ARG A 11 -3.31 -6.03 24.48
C ARG A 11 -3.76 -5.88 23.03
N LEU A 12 -5.00 -5.47 22.79
CA LEU A 12 -5.49 -5.17 21.44
C LEU A 12 -4.78 -3.96 20.81
N VAL A 13 -4.49 -2.92 21.61
CA VAL A 13 -3.71 -1.75 21.14
C VAL A 13 -2.29 -2.17 20.76
N GLN A 14 -1.61 -2.94 21.62
CA GLN A 14 -0.27 -3.46 21.32
C GLN A 14 -0.22 -4.30 20.05
N LEU A 15 -1.17 -5.22 19.87
CA LEU A 15 -1.25 -6.05 18.66
C LEU A 15 -1.52 -5.21 17.40
N ARG A 16 -2.34 -4.17 17.51
CA ARG A 16 -2.59 -3.23 16.41
C ARG A 16 -1.32 -2.48 16.03
N ASP A 17 -0.58 -1.98 17.01
CA ASP A 17 0.61 -1.17 16.77
C ASP A 17 1.74 -2.02 16.16
N LEU A 18 1.92 -3.27 16.62
CA LEU A 18 2.84 -4.23 16.00
C LEU A 18 2.46 -4.57 14.56
N ALA A 19 1.16 -4.80 14.30
CA ALA A 19 0.69 -5.08 12.95
C ALA A 19 0.88 -3.87 12.01
N LEU A 20 0.68 -2.65 12.52
CA LEU A 20 0.93 -1.42 11.78
C LEU A 20 2.41 -1.25 11.45
N GLU A 21 3.30 -1.49 12.42
CA GLU A 21 4.74 -1.39 12.21
C GLU A 21 5.21 -2.40 11.16
N ALA A 22 4.74 -3.65 11.23
CA ALA A 22 5.06 -4.67 10.22
C ALA A 22 4.55 -4.27 8.82
N ALA A 23 3.34 -3.71 8.73
CA ALA A 23 2.79 -3.24 7.45
C ALA A 23 3.58 -2.05 6.88
N MET A 24 4.03 -1.11 7.72
CA MET A 24 4.85 0.02 7.30
C MET A 24 6.24 -0.43 6.83
N ARG A 25 6.87 -1.40 7.52
CA ARG A 25 8.15 -1.98 7.09
C ARG A 25 8.03 -2.64 5.73
N ARG A 26 7.01 -3.50 5.53
CA ARG A 26 6.77 -4.14 4.22
C ARG A 26 6.52 -3.11 3.11
N LEU A 27 5.76 -2.06 3.39
CA LEU A 27 5.52 -1.00 2.41
C LEU A 27 6.81 -0.25 2.05
N ALA A 28 7.68 0.01 3.04
CA ALA A 28 8.98 0.63 2.80
C ALA A 28 9.89 -0.28 1.94
N GLU A 29 9.93 -1.58 2.23
CA GLU A 29 10.66 -2.58 1.44
C GLU A 29 10.14 -2.64 -0.01
N ALA A 30 8.82 -2.69 -0.20
CA ALA A 30 8.21 -2.71 -1.53
C ALA A 30 8.48 -1.42 -2.32
N THR A 31 8.53 -0.27 -1.63
CA THR A 31 8.87 1.03 -2.23
C THR A 31 10.35 1.09 -2.64
N ALA A 32 11.25 0.58 -1.79
CA ALA A 32 12.67 0.47 -2.13
C ALA A 32 12.89 -0.44 -3.34
N ALA A 33 12.25 -1.61 -3.36
CA ALA A 33 12.31 -2.53 -4.50
C ALA A 33 11.78 -1.90 -5.80
N ALA A 34 10.73 -1.09 -5.72
CA ALA A 34 10.23 -0.35 -6.89
C ALA A 34 11.22 0.72 -7.38
N ALA A 35 11.91 1.41 -6.46
CA ALA A 35 12.95 2.37 -6.83
C ALA A 35 14.13 1.67 -7.52
N ASP A 36 14.57 0.53 -6.99
CA ASP A 36 15.63 -0.28 -7.61
C ASP A 36 15.21 -0.81 -8.98
N ALA A 37 13.96 -1.28 -9.12
CA ALA A 37 13.41 -1.72 -10.39
C ALA A 37 13.37 -0.58 -11.42
N ALA A 38 12.98 0.64 -11.02
CA ALA A 38 12.99 1.80 -11.90
C ALA A 38 14.42 2.19 -12.35
N ALA A 39 15.40 2.10 -11.45
CA ALA A 39 16.81 2.33 -11.79
C ALA A 39 17.34 1.26 -12.77
N ALA A 40 17.00 -0.02 -12.53
CA ALA A 40 17.35 -1.12 -13.42
C ALA A 40 16.70 -0.99 -14.80
N GLU A 41 15.44 -0.55 -14.85
CA GLU A 41 14.73 -0.26 -16.09
C GLU A 41 15.42 0.85 -16.89
N ALA A 42 15.77 1.96 -16.23
CA ALA A 42 16.47 3.07 -16.87
C ALA A 42 17.83 2.62 -17.46
N ALA A 43 18.58 1.80 -16.72
CA ALA A 43 19.84 1.23 -17.21
C ALA A 43 19.62 0.29 -18.41
N ALA A 44 18.58 -0.55 -18.37
CA ALA A 44 18.25 -1.45 -19.47
C ALA A 44 17.80 -0.70 -20.73
N LEU A 45 17.02 0.39 -20.58
CA LEU A 45 16.65 1.27 -21.68
C LEU A 45 17.88 1.90 -22.34
N LYS A 46 18.85 2.35 -21.54
CA LYS A 46 20.11 2.89 -22.08
C LYS A 46 20.88 1.84 -22.88
N VAL A 47 21.04 0.63 -22.35
CA VAL A 47 21.70 -0.48 -23.07
C VAL A 47 20.98 -0.82 -24.37
N ARG A 48 19.64 -0.77 -24.36
CA ARG A 48 18.83 -0.98 -25.56
C ARG A 48 19.12 0.10 -26.61
N ASP A 49 19.11 1.36 -26.21
CA ASP A 49 19.33 2.49 -27.14
C ASP A 49 20.76 2.44 -27.72
N ASP A 50 21.76 2.14 -26.90
CA ASP A 50 23.15 1.92 -27.33
C ASP A 50 23.26 0.73 -28.31
N GLY A 51 22.53 -0.36 -28.03
CA GLY A 51 22.47 -1.54 -28.90
C GLY A 51 21.83 -1.24 -30.26
N ILE A 52 20.73 -0.48 -30.28
CA ILE A 52 20.08 -0.04 -31.52
C ILE A 52 21.01 0.87 -32.35
N ALA A 53 21.70 1.80 -31.70
CA ALA A 53 22.66 2.67 -32.38
C ALA A 53 23.83 1.86 -32.98
N ALA A 54 24.35 0.88 -32.24
CA ALA A 54 25.40 -0.02 -32.72
C ALA A 54 24.95 -0.90 -33.91
N LEU A 55 23.71 -1.40 -33.88
CA LEU A 55 23.11 -2.12 -35.00
C LEU A 55 22.99 -1.24 -36.25
N ALA A 56 22.46 -0.03 -36.09
CA ALA A 56 22.31 0.92 -37.19
C ALA A 56 23.66 1.25 -37.83
N HIS A 57 24.68 1.54 -37.00
CA HIS A 57 26.04 1.79 -37.47
C HIS A 57 26.64 0.59 -38.20
N SER A 58 26.53 -0.61 -37.61
CA SER A 58 27.11 -1.83 -38.21
C SER A 58 26.43 -2.21 -39.53
N ARG A 59 25.12 -1.93 -39.66
CA ARG A 59 24.38 -2.10 -40.93
C ARG A 59 24.83 -1.11 -41.98
N ALA A 60 25.07 0.15 -41.62
CA ALA A 60 25.59 1.15 -42.56
C ALA A 60 26.97 0.73 -43.09
N THR A 61 27.90 0.33 -42.21
CA THR A 61 29.24 -0.12 -42.62
C THR A 61 29.23 -1.38 -43.50
N LEU A 62 28.28 -2.30 -43.26
CA LEU A 62 28.10 -3.49 -44.09
C LEU A 62 27.65 -3.16 -45.52
N VAL A 63 26.87 -2.08 -45.67
CA VAL A 63 26.42 -1.59 -46.97
C VAL A 63 27.56 -0.88 -47.70
N ASP A 64 28.40 -0.16 -46.97
CA ASP A 64 29.49 0.65 -47.54
C ASP A 64 30.74 -0.17 -47.91
N ASP A 65 31.10 -1.22 -47.15
CA ASP A 65 32.21 -2.13 -47.48
C ASP A 65 31.89 -3.61 -47.19
N PRO A 66 31.60 -4.42 -48.22
CA PRO A 66 31.33 -5.85 -48.08
C PRO A 66 32.52 -6.66 -47.54
N ARG A 67 33.76 -6.16 -47.62
CA ARG A 67 34.95 -6.85 -47.10
C ARG A 67 34.99 -6.85 -45.58
N ASP A 68 34.32 -5.88 -44.96
CA ASP A 68 34.13 -5.79 -43.51
C ASP A 68 32.95 -6.63 -43.01
N ALA A 69 32.34 -7.45 -43.87
CA ALA A 69 31.16 -8.24 -43.52
C ALA A 69 31.31 -9.12 -42.27
N PRO A 70 32.42 -9.85 -42.05
CA PRO A 70 32.60 -10.66 -40.85
C PRO A 70 32.56 -9.81 -39.57
N THR A 71 33.19 -8.64 -39.60
CA THR A 71 33.25 -7.72 -38.45
C THR A 71 31.91 -7.06 -38.21
N GLY A 72 31.21 -6.63 -39.26
CA GLY A 72 29.87 -6.06 -39.17
C GLY A 72 28.85 -7.06 -38.60
N LEU A 73 28.89 -8.31 -39.05
CA LEU A 73 28.02 -9.38 -38.54
C LEU A 73 28.32 -9.72 -37.07
N ALA A 74 29.60 -9.75 -36.67
CA ALA A 74 29.97 -9.97 -35.26
C ALA A 74 29.46 -8.85 -34.34
N ARG A 75 29.54 -7.59 -34.79
CA ARG A 75 28.98 -6.44 -34.05
C ARG A 75 27.47 -6.50 -33.94
N ILE A 76 26.77 -6.92 -35.00
CA ILE A 76 25.33 -7.14 -34.98
C ILE A 76 24.95 -8.20 -33.95
N ALA A 77 25.61 -9.36 -33.98
CA ALA A 77 25.34 -10.43 -33.03
C ALA A 77 25.55 -9.99 -31.58
N LEU A 78 26.60 -9.20 -31.30
CA LEU A 78 26.84 -8.65 -29.97
C LEU A 78 25.76 -7.65 -29.54
N ALA A 79 25.32 -6.80 -30.46
CA ALA A 79 24.26 -5.84 -30.18
C ALA A 79 22.91 -6.54 -29.92
N ASP A 80 22.61 -7.60 -30.67
CA ASP A 80 21.43 -8.44 -30.44
C ASP A 80 21.47 -9.12 -29.07
N GLN A 81 22.63 -9.69 -28.67
CA GLN A 81 22.78 -10.27 -27.32
C GLN A 81 22.52 -9.24 -26.21
N ARG A 82 23.04 -8.00 -26.39
CA ARG A 82 22.80 -6.90 -25.44
C ARG A 82 21.32 -6.50 -25.39
N LEU A 83 20.63 -6.52 -26.52
CA LEU A 83 19.20 -6.23 -26.59
C LEU A 83 18.36 -7.30 -25.91
N VAL A 84 18.70 -8.58 -26.07
CA VAL A 84 18.04 -9.68 -25.36
C VAL A 84 18.19 -9.50 -23.85
N ALA A 85 19.42 -9.28 -23.37
CA ALA A 85 19.67 -9.05 -21.95
C ALA A 85 18.94 -7.81 -21.41
N ALA A 86 18.86 -6.73 -22.20
CA ALA A 86 18.09 -5.54 -21.83
C ALA A 86 16.60 -5.86 -21.71
N ARG A 87 16.02 -6.64 -22.63
CA ARG A 87 14.60 -7.05 -22.58
C ARG A 87 14.29 -7.91 -21.36
N GLU A 88 15.17 -8.84 -21.00
CA GLU A 88 15.02 -9.66 -19.79
C GLU A 88 15.00 -8.80 -18.53
N ARG A 89 15.93 -7.85 -18.40
CA ARG A 89 15.96 -6.90 -17.28
C ARG A 89 14.72 -6.00 -17.22
N LEU A 90 14.24 -5.53 -18.37
CA LEU A 90 13.00 -4.75 -18.44
C LEU A 90 11.78 -5.57 -17.99
N ALA A 91 11.72 -6.85 -18.36
CA ALA A 91 10.65 -7.75 -17.93
C ALA A 91 10.70 -8.01 -16.42
N GLU A 92 11.90 -8.21 -15.85
CA GLU A 92 12.11 -8.34 -14.41
C GLU A 92 11.65 -7.08 -13.66
N ALA A 93 12.09 -5.90 -14.09
CA ALA A 93 11.68 -4.63 -13.50
C ALA A 93 10.15 -4.41 -13.59
N ALA A 94 9.53 -4.79 -14.71
CA ALA A 94 8.08 -4.74 -14.86
C ALA A 94 7.37 -5.70 -13.90
N GLY A 95 7.90 -6.90 -13.70
CA GLY A 95 7.39 -7.87 -12.73
C GLY A 95 7.44 -7.35 -11.29
N ILE A 96 8.56 -6.74 -10.90
CA ILE A 96 8.73 -6.13 -9.56
C ILE A 96 7.70 -5.00 -9.36
N ARG A 97 7.55 -4.10 -10.33
CA ARG A 97 6.55 -3.02 -10.24
C ARG A 97 5.14 -3.55 -10.09
N ALA A 98 4.76 -4.55 -10.88
CA ALA A 98 3.43 -5.15 -10.80
C ALA A 98 3.16 -5.77 -9.41
N ALA A 99 4.17 -6.41 -8.81
CA ALA A 99 4.09 -6.93 -7.46
C ALA A 99 3.93 -5.80 -6.43
N THR A 100 4.75 -4.74 -6.52
CA THR A 100 4.64 -3.57 -5.62
C THR A 100 3.28 -2.89 -5.73
N ASP A 101 2.75 -2.70 -6.94
CA ASP A 101 1.44 -2.09 -7.17
C ASP A 101 0.31 -2.92 -6.53
N ALA A 102 0.38 -4.24 -6.63
CA ALA A 102 -0.58 -5.13 -5.98
C ALA A 102 -0.53 -4.98 -4.44
N GLU A 103 0.66 -4.91 -3.84
CA GLU A 103 0.81 -4.69 -2.41
C GLU A 103 0.25 -3.32 -1.97
N VAL A 104 0.48 -2.27 -2.74
CA VAL A 104 -0.06 -0.93 -2.47
C VAL A 104 -1.60 -0.92 -2.56
N ILE A 105 -2.18 -1.58 -3.55
CA ILE A 105 -3.63 -1.71 -3.70
C ILE A 105 -4.23 -2.44 -2.50
N GLU A 106 -3.62 -3.55 -2.09
CA GLU A 106 -4.07 -4.32 -0.93
C GLU A 106 -3.98 -3.50 0.36
N ALA A 107 -2.87 -2.80 0.59
CA ALA A 107 -2.67 -1.92 1.73
C ALA A 107 -3.74 -0.81 1.77
N ARG A 108 -4.04 -0.18 0.64
CA ARG A 108 -5.11 0.83 0.52
C ARG A 108 -6.50 0.24 0.79
N ALA A 109 -6.77 -0.98 0.35
CA ALA A 109 -8.03 -1.67 0.63
C ALA A 109 -8.16 -2.00 2.13
N ALA A 110 -7.10 -2.49 2.76
CA ALA A 110 -7.05 -2.76 4.19
C ALA A 110 -7.26 -1.49 5.02
N ALA A 111 -6.60 -0.39 4.66
CA ALA A 111 -6.76 0.91 5.31
C ALA A 111 -8.22 1.42 5.24
N ARG A 112 -8.86 1.29 4.07
CA ARG A 112 -10.28 1.66 3.91
C ARG A 112 -11.21 0.82 4.78
N ARG A 113 -10.98 -0.51 4.86
CA ARG A 113 -11.76 -1.39 5.76
C ARG A 113 -11.55 -1.03 7.23
N ALA A 114 -10.32 -0.72 7.63
CA ALA A 114 -10.01 -0.29 8.99
C ALA A 114 -10.69 1.04 9.33
N GLN A 115 -10.70 1.99 8.40
CA GLN A 115 -11.40 3.26 8.56
C GLN A 115 -12.91 3.08 8.74
N ALA A 116 -13.56 2.32 7.86
CA ALA A 116 -14.99 2.05 7.97
C ALA A 116 -15.37 1.38 9.31
N ARG A 117 -14.52 0.48 9.83
CA ARG A 117 -14.72 -0.11 11.16
C ARG A 117 -14.61 0.91 12.29
N ARG A 118 -13.67 1.85 12.20
CA ARG A 118 -13.53 2.94 13.20
C ARG A 118 -14.75 3.84 13.19
N ASP A 119 -15.21 4.24 12.01
CA ASP A 119 -16.37 5.11 11.86
C ASP A 119 -17.63 4.44 12.41
N ALA A 120 -17.86 3.16 12.09
CA ALA A 120 -18.98 2.37 12.62
C ALA A 120 -18.95 2.24 14.16
N MET A 121 -17.76 2.09 14.76
CA MET A 121 -17.60 2.05 16.22
C MET A 121 -17.87 3.42 16.85
N SER A 122 -17.41 4.50 16.22
CA SER A 122 -17.69 5.87 16.64
C SER A 122 -19.20 6.17 16.62
N ASP A 123 -19.88 5.81 15.54
CA ASP A 123 -21.33 5.98 15.40
C ASP A 123 -22.10 5.17 16.44
N ARG A 124 -21.66 3.93 16.71
CA ARG A 124 -22.23 3.10 17.78
C ARG A 124 -22.03 3.75 19.15
N ALA A 125 -20.84 4.26 19.46
CA ALA A 125 -20.57 4.95 20.72
C ALA A 125 -21.44 6.21 20.88
N ASN A 126 -21.62 6.99 19.82
CA ASN A 126 -22.47 8.19 19.83
C ASN A 126 -23.95 7.85 20.01
N ARG A 127 -24.44 6.74 19.43
CA ARG A 127 -25.80 6.23 19.68
C ARG A 127 -25.99 5.82 21.14
N LEU A 128 -25.02 5.09 21.71
CA LEU A 128 -25.07 4.67 23.12
C LEU A 128 -25.05 5.86 24.08
N LYS A 129 -24.23 6.88 23.82
CA LYS A 129 -24.21 8.12 24.62
C LYS A 129 -25.56 8.82 24.61
N ARG A 130 -26.20 8.95 23.44
CA ARG A 130 -27.54 9.53 23.32
C ARG A 130 -28.59 8.74 24.07
N ALA A 131 -28.62 7.42 23.89
CA ALA A 131 -29.55 6.54 24.61
C ALA A 131 -29.37 6.62 26.13
N HIS A 132 -28.13 6.71 26.61
CA HIS A 132 -27.84 6.88 28.04
C HIS A 132 -28.33 8.25 28.55
N ALA A 133 -28.12 9.32 27.79
CA ALA A 133 -28.62 10.65 28.16
C ALA A 133 -30.16 10.65 28.27
N THR A 134 -30.85 10.09 27.28
CA THR A 134 -32.32 9.96 27.32
C THR A 134 -32.79 9.15 28.54
N ALA A 135 -32.14 8.01 28.82
CA ALA A 135 -32.49 7.20 29.99
C ALA A 135 -32.24 7.93 31.33
N GLN A 136 -31.25 8.83 31.39
CA GLN A 136 -31.02 9.66 32.57
C GLN A 136 -32.09 10.76 32.72
N GLU A 137 -32.50 11.38 31.62
CA GLU A 137 -33.60 12.36 31.61
C GLU A 137 -34.93 11.73 32.05
N GLU A 138 -35.25 10.54 31.55
CA GLU A 138 -36.46 9.79 31.95
C GLU A 138 -36.45 9.44 33.44
N ARG A 139 -35.31 8.98 33.96
CA ARG A 139 -35.17 8.68 35.41
C ARG A 139 -35.34 9.92 36.26
N ALA A 140 -34.72 11.04 35.88
CA ALA A 140 -34.85 12.30 36.61
C ALA A 140 -36.30 12.81 36.60
N ALA A 141 -37.03 12.64 35.50
CA ALA A 141 -38.44 13.00 35.42
C ALA A 141 -39.33 12.16 36.35
N ILE A 142 -39.09 10.83 36.39
CA ILE A 142 -39.80 9.91 37.30
C ILE A 142 -39.52 10.29 38.76
N GLU A 143 -38.25 10.49 39.13
CA GLU A 143 -37.87 10.88 40.49
C GLU A 143 -38.52 12.23 40.91
N ALA A 144 -38.60 13.19 39.98
CA ALA A 144 -39.27 14.47 40.23
C ALA A 144 -40.79 14.32 40.44
N GLU A 145 -41.44 13.46 39.66
CA GLU A 145 -42.88 13.19 39.79
C GLU A 145 -43.21 12.46 41.10
N GLU A 146 -42.41 11.46 41.47
CA GLU A 146 -42.52 10.74 42.74
C GLU A 146 -42.31 11.67 43.95
N GLY A 147 -41.29 12.53 43.90
CA GLY A 147 -41.04 13.54 44.93
C GLY A 147 -42.20 14.54 45.08
N ALA A 148 -42.76 15.01 43.96
CA ALA A 148 -43.91 15.91 43.96
C ALA A 148 -45.20 15.24 44.46
N ALA A 149 -45.38 13.94 44.22
CA ALA A 149 -46.50 13.16 44.73
C ALA A 149 -46.37 12.91 46.24
N ALA A 150 -45.16 12.64 46.73
CA ALA A 150 -44.88 12.47 48.16
C ALA A 150 -45.17 13.75 48.96
N MET A 151 -44.75 14.93 48.46
CA MET A 151 -45.04 16.21 49.12
C MET A 151 -46.53 16.54 49.16
N ARG A 152 -47.30 16.17 48.12
CA ARG A 152 -48.76 16.34 48.11
C ARG A 152 -49.51 15.44 49.10
N LYS A 153 -48.94 14.29 49.50
CA LYS A 153 -49.52 13.41 50.52
C LYS A 153 -49.17 13.80 51.95
N ALA A 154 -48.17 14.66 52.15
CA ALA A 154 -47.69 15.10 53.46
C ALA A 154 -48.25 16.46 53.89
N ALA A 155 -49.00 17.13 53.00
CA ALA A 155 -49.72 18.38 53.25
C ALA A 155 -51.20 18.08 53.57
#